data_AF-A0A822IN46-F1
#
_entry.id   AF-A0A822IN46-F1
#
_cell.length_a   1.000
_cell.length_b   1.000
_cell.length_c   1.000
_cell.angle_alpha   90.00
_cell.angle_beta   90.00
_cell.angle_gamma   90.00
#
_symmetry.space_group_name_H-M   'P 1'
#
loop_
_entity.id
_entity.type
_entity.pdbx_description
1 polymer ?
#
loop_
_entity_poly.entity_id
_entity_poly.type
_entity_poly.pdbx_seq_one_letter_code
_entity_poly.pdbx_strand_id
1 'polypeptide(L)'
;MGILMTVIILVLVVAMLVALSLPNFMRDIKQAQDHQRSFDSKIIDTACGPIEYAIAGEGPPVLVVHGVTGGYDQGITNGRDNIGEGSRL
;
A
#
# COMPACT_ATOMS: atom_id res chain seq x y z
N MET A 1 -0.22 -8.99 -46.76
CA MET A 1 -0.71 -10.06 -45.85
C MET A 1 0.16 -10.23 -44.60
N GLY A 2 1.49 -10.34 -44.71
CA GLY A 2 2.38 -10.55 -43.55
C GLY A 2 2.33 -9.46 -42.46
N ILE A 3 2.41 -8.18 -42.83
CA ILE A 3 2.42 -7.07 -41.87
C ILE A 3 1.13 -7.01 -41.04
N LEU A 4 -0.03 -7.15 -41.70
CA LEU A 4 -1.33 -7.15 -41.02
C LEU A 4 -1.44 -8.28 -40.00
N MET A 5 -1.00 -9.48 -40.36
CA MET A 5 -0.99 -10.64 -39.46
C MET A 5 -0.08 -10.41 -38.24
N THR A 6 1.11 -9.82 -38.45
CA THR A 6 2.02 -9.47 -37.35
C THR A 6 1.38 -8.47 -36.38
N VAL A 7 0.73 -7.42 -36.89
CA VAL A 7 0.05 -6.42 -36.05
C VAL A 7 -1.07 -7.05 -35.23
N ILE A 8 -1.89 -7.92 -35.84
CA ILE A 8 -2.96 -8.63 -35.13
C ILE A 8 -2.40 -9.47 -33.98
N ILE A 9 -1.32 -10.21 -34.22
CA ILE A 9 -0.68 -11.04 -33.18
C ILE A 9 -0.20 -10.16 -32.02
N LEU A 10 0.45 -9.03 -32.30
CA LEU A 10 0.92 -8.11 -31.24
C LEU A 10 -0.23 -7.55 -30.41
N VAL A 11 -1.32 -7.13 -31.05
CA VAL A 11 -2.50 -6.63 -30.34
C VAL A 11 -3.11 -7.72 -29.45
N LEU A 12 -3.22 -8.95 -29.95
CA LEU A 12 -3.75 -10.08 -29.17
C LEU A 12 -2.84 -10.41 -27.98
N VAL A 13 -1.52 -10.37 -28.16
CA VAL A 13 -0.56 -10.60 -27.07
C VAL A 13 -0.70 -9.51 -25.99
N VAL A 14 -0.75 -8.23 -26.38
CA VAL A 14 -0.92 -7.13 -25.42
C VAL A 14 -2.28 -7.24 -24.71
N ALA A 15 -3.35 -7.53 -25.44
CA ALA A 15 -4.68 -7.73 -24.85
C ALA A 15 -4.69 -8.90 -23.87
N MET A 16 -4.01 -10.01 -24.20
CA MET A 16 -3.86 -11.16 -23.31
C MET A 16 -3.08 -10.80 -22.05
N LEU A 17 -1.97 -10.07 -22.16
CA LEU A 17 -1.19 -9.61 -21.00
C LEU A 17 -2.04 -8.71 -20.09
N VAL A 18 -2.75 -7.74 -20.66
CA VAL A 18 -3.65 -6.86 -19.89
C VAL A 18 -4.77 -7.66 -19.22
N ALA A 19 -5.40 -8.60 -19.94
CA ALA A 19 -6.48 -9.43 -19.40
C ALA A 19 -6.00 -10.31 -18.23
N LEU A 20 -4.75 -10.77 -18.26
CA LEU A 20 -4.15 -11.57 -17.19
C LEU A 20 -3.69 -10.72 -16.00
N SER A 21 -3.15 -9.51 -16.24
CA SER A 21 -2.60 -8.64 -15.18
C SER A 21 -3.66 -7.82 -14.47
N LEU A 22 -4.67 -7.31 -15.17
CA LEU A 22 -5.62 -6.35 -14.61
C LEU A 22 -6.41 -6.90 -13.40
N PRO A 23 -6.92 -8.15 -13.40
CA PRO A 23 -7.63 -8.68 -12.24
C PRO A 23 -6.74 -8.78 -10.99
N ASN A 24 -5.46 -9.13 -11.15
CA ASN A 24 -4.52 -9.21 -10.04
C ASN A 24 -4.20 -7.83 -9.50
N PHE A 25 -3.90 -6.87 -10.40
CA PHE A 25 -3.70 -5.47 -10.00
C PHE A 25 -4.88 -4.92 -9.20
N MET A 26 -6.12 -5.16 -9.66
CA MET A 26 -7.31 -4.70 -8.94
C MET A 26 -7.49 -5.37 -7.57
N ARG A 27 -7.13 -6.66 -7.45
CA ARG A 27 -7.13 -7.36 -6.16
C ARG A 27 -6.09 -6.78 -5.21
N ASP A 28 -4.89 -6.51 -5.70
CA ASP A 28 -3.79 -5.96 -4.90
C ASP A 28 -4.15 -4.55 -4.38
N ILE A 29 -4.73 -3.71 -5.25
CA ILE A 29 -5.22 -2.38 -4.84
C ILE A 29 -6.30 -2.51 -3.75
N LYS A 30 -7.24 -3.44 -3.91
CA LYS A 30 -8.28 -3.66 -2.90
C LYS A 30 -7.70 -4.16 -1.58
N GLN A 31 -6.75 -5.10 -1.62
CA GLN A 31 -6.09 -5.61 -0.42
C GLN A 31 -5.30 -4.52 0.31
N ALA A 32 -4.58 -3.67 -0.43
CA ALA A 32 -3.88 -2.53 0.14
C ALA A 32 -4.83 -1.55 0.83
N GLN A 33 -5.97 -1.24 0.21
CA GLN A 33 -7.01 -0.38 0.81
C GLN A 33 -7.66 -1.02 2.03
N ASP A 34 -7.97 -2.31 1.98
CA ASP A 34 -8.57 -3.03 3.11
C ASP A 34 -7.57 -3.11 4.29
N HIS A 35 -6.28 -3.28 4.02
CA HIS A 35 -5.22 -3.21 5.04
C HIS A 35 -5.11 -1.82 5.65
N GLN A 36 -5.02 -0.77 4.84
CA GLN A 36 -4.96 0.62 5.32
C GLN A 36 -6.18 0.97 6.20
N ARG A 37 -7.37 0.50 5.83
CA ARG A 37 -8.63 0.70 6.59
C ARG A 37 -8.74 -0.16 7.84
N SER A 38 -7.92 -1.20 7.98
CA SER A 38 -7.91 -2.04 9.18
C SER A 38 -7.31 -1.33 10.39
N PHE A 39 -6.56 -0.25 10.17
CA PHE A 39 -6.04 0.59 11.23
C PHE A 39 -7.08 1.63 11.68
N ASP A 40 -7.21 1.80 13.00
CA ASP A 40 -7.97 2.90 13.61
C ASP A 40 -7.13 4.19 13.57
N SER A 41 -7.09 4.85 12.40
CA SER A 41 -6.39 6.13 12.24
C SER A 41 -7.16 7.26 12.94
N LYS A 42 -6.40 8.21 13.50
CA LYS A 42 -6.90 9.33 14.30
C LYS A 42 -6.21 10.60 13.83
N ILE A 43 -6.92 11.71 13.96
CA ILE A 43 -6.35 13.05 13.75
C ILE A 43 -6.15 13.69 15.11
N ILE A 44 -4.95 14.22 15.36
CA ILE A 44 -4.64 15.04 16.53
C ILE A 44 -4.28 16.45 16.07
N ASP A 45 -4.84 17.45 16.76
CA ASP A 45 -4.46 18.85 16.53
C ASP A 45 -3.13 19.14 17.22
N THR A 46 -2.18 19.68 16.46
CA THR A 46 -0.85 20.07 16.95
C THR A 46 -0.56 21.53 16.64
N ALA A 47 0.52 22.07 17.22
CA ALA A 47 1.00 23.40 16.88
C ALA A 47 1.37 23.56 15.38
N CYS A 48 1.63 22.45 14.68
CA CYS A 48 1.95 22.42 13.25
C CYS A 48 0.70 22.21 12.36
N GLY A 49 -0.49 22.12 12.95
CA GLY A 49 -1.72 21.73 12.27
C GLY A 49 -2.16 20.29 12.60
N PRO A 50 -3.26 19.82 11.98
CA PRO A 50 -3.78 18.48 12.20
C PRO A 50 -2.81 17.42 11.63
N ILE A 51 -2.55 16.37 12.41
CA ILE A 51 -1.72 15.24 12.00
C ILE A 51 -2.54 13.95 12.12
N GLU A 52 -2.59 13.17 11.04
CA GLU A 52 -3.15 11.82 11.05
C GLU A 52 -2.09 10.81 11.52
N TYR A 53 -2.49 9.90 12.42
CA TYR A 53 -1.64 8.83 12.96
C TYR A 53 -2.47 7.58 13.26
N ALA A 54 -1.83 6.44 13.41
CA ALA A 54 -2.45 5.20 13.89
C ALA A 54 -1.59 4.59 15.00
N ILE A 55 -2.19 3.75 15.85
CA ILE A 55 -1.49 3.01 16.91
C ILE A 55 -1.63 1.52 16.63
N ALA A 56 -0.53 0.78 16.73
CA ALA A 56 -0.53 -0.67 16.64
C ALA A 56 0.29 -1.32 17.76
N GLY A 57 -0.28 -2.32 18.44
CA GLY A 57 0.38 -3.10 19.49
C GLY A 57 0.27 -2.48 20.90
N GLU A 58 0.85 -3.17 21.89
CA GLU A 58 0.65 -2.86 23.32
C GLU A 58 1.96 -2.70 24.12
N GLY A 59 3.12 -2.70 23.46
CA GLY A 59 4.44 -2.58 24.09
C GLY A 59 4.90 -1.16 24.43
N PRO A 60 6.22 -0.98 24.67
CA PRO A 60 6.84 0.34 24.81
C PRO A 60 6.54 1.23 23.59
N PRO A 61 6.22 2.52 23.80
CA PRO A 61 5.88 3.42 22.69
C PRO A 61 7.09 3.73 21.83
N VAL A 62 6.94 3.59 20.51
CA VAL A 62 7.92 4.04 19.51
C VAL A 62 7.21 4.88 18.46
N LEU A 63 7.59 6.15 18.34
CA LEU A 63 7.10 6.99 17.25
C LEU A 63 7.80 6.61 15.95
N VAL A 64 7.02 6.17 14.96
CA VAL A 64 7.52 5.92 13.60
C VAL A 64 7.07 7.04 12.67
N VAL A 65 8.02 7.65 11.98
CA VAL A 65 7.76 8.67 10.95
C VAL A 65 8.11 8.08 9.59
N HIS A 66 7.14 8.02 8.68
CA HIS A 66 7.35 7.46 7.35
C HIS A 66 8.20 8.38 6.46
N GLY A 67 8.69 7.84 5.34
CA GLY A 67 9.49 8.56 4.35
C GLY A 67 8.66 9.36 3.34
N VAL A 68 9.27 9.67 2.19
CA VAL A 68 8.59 10.32 1.07
C VAL A 68 7.73 9.29 0.34
N THR A 69 6.48 9.64 0.06
CA THR A 69 5.40 8.74 -0.42
C THR A 69 5.09 7.63 0.57
N GLY A 70 3.85 7.59 1.07
CA GLY A 70 3.43 6.63 2.10
C GLY A 70 2.37 7.21 3.05
N GLY A 71 2.26 6.59 4.22
CA GLY A 71 1.31 6.95 5.27
C GLY A 71 1.59 6.18 6.56
N TYR A 72 0.65 6.26 7.50
CA TYR A 72 0.73 5.55 8.79
C TYR A 72 0.80 4.02 8.62
N ASP A 73 0.17 3.47 7.59
CA ASP A 73 0.15 2.04 7.25
C ASP A 73 1.57 1.55 6.91
N GLN A 74 2.26 2.25 6.02
CA GLN A 74 3.66 1.97 5.70
C GLN A 74 4.57 2.15 6.93
N GLY A 75 4.33 3.19 7.72
CA GLY A 75 5.07 3.42 8.97
C GLY A 75 4.95 2.23 9.93
N ILE A 76 3.74 1.71 10.12
CA ILE A 76 3.48 0.56 10.97
C ILE A 76 4.15 -0.70 10.40
N THR A 77 4.00 -0.99 9.10
CA THR A 77 4.65 -2.15 8.47
C THR A 77 6.17 -2.09 8.65
N ASN A 78 6.80 -0.96 8.33
CA ASN A 78 8.23 -0.77 8.49
C ASN A 78 8.66 -0.91 9.95
N GLY A 79 7.89 -0.36 10.89
CA GLY A 79 8.17 -0.48 12.32
C GLY A 79 8.11 -1.92 12.80
N ARG A 80 7.12 -2.72 12.34
CA ARG A 80 7.01 -4.15 12.67
C ARG A 80 8.22 -4.93 12.14
N ASP A 81 8.60 -4.70 10.90
CA ASP A 81 9.71 -5.41 10.24
C ASP A 81 11.08 -5.10 10.87
N ASN A 82 11.29 -3.87 11.35
CA ASN A 82 12.60 -3.44 11.85
C ASN A 82 12.74 -3.49 13.39
N ILE A 83 11.65 -3.30 14.13
CA ILE A 83 11.64 -3.22 15.60
C ILE A 83 11.08 -4.51 16.23
N GLY A 84 10.21 -5.22 15.51
CA GLY A 84 9.55 -6.44 15.96
C GLY A 84 8.21 -6.21 16.67
N GLU A 85 7.51 -7.30 16.93
CA GLU A 85 6.11 -7.29 17.40
C GLU A 85 5.90 -6.77 18.83
N GLY A 86 6.97 -6.69 19.64
CA GLY A 86 6.92 -6.34 21.06
C GLY A 86 6.73 -4.85 21.37
N SER A 87 6.66 -3.99 20.36
CA SER A 87 6.52 -2.53 20.53
C SER A 87 5.11 -2.04 20.21
N ARG A 88 4.76 -0.90 20.79
CA ARG A 88 3.58 -0.12 20.41
C ARG A 88 4.02 0.99 19.48
N LEU A 89 3.73 0.80 18.20
CA LEU A 89 4.02 1.72 17.11
C LEU A 89 2.91 2.77 17.02
#